data_AF-A0A933GA86-F1
#
_entry.id   AF-A0A933GA86-F1
#
_cell.length_a   1.000
_cell.length_b   1.000
_cell.length_c   1.000
_cell.angle_alpha   90.00
_cell.angle_beta   90.00
_cell.angle_gamma   90.00
#
_symmetry.space_group_name_H-M   'P 1'
#
loop_
_entity.id
_entity.type
_entity.pdbx_description
1 polymer ?
#
loop_
_entity_poly.entity_id
_entity_poly.type
_entity_poly.pdbx_seq_one_letter_code
_entity_poly.pdbx_strand_id
1 'polypeptide(L)'
;MPKSRIKIIAIAALSGLGGILPARTLAQSAPATSPGEPADVLSPQTVRSLIVAIAKWRAEDFAAAGRDLSRLINAATADERDAMSARTRATTGLSLAELAADAHYRAALAARRGAAIRLAYVTEYEKPALIPKLVEAYGAAIRERQERRPVQPAVPKARVPAGAASRPWYEAPAYAQTRPASDSAEEVEDFAVIDWIDRPEEFIGSTEQAKALAPRVHRAASLLNERLRFDPAVRDDPGLKERLLEDKQRLARLSKVLTVWAGRKPPPGPDPQARAREQARRQELQQLMQARHAEEMDRIRQAQENARKWQAEEARRGKGPSLFDWLRPRSTDRPTPAAAPTPPAQEQPQPAPAPQ
;
A
#
# COMPACT_ATOMS: atom_id res chain seq x y z
N MET A 1 -16.21 -12.79 -26.56
CA MET A 1 -15.46 -12.15 -25.45
C MET A 1 -16.34 -11.08 -24.82
N PRO A 2 -16.90 -11.29 -23.62
CA PRO A 2 -17.71 -10.26 -22.97
C PRO A 2 -16.80 -9.22 -22.29
N LYS A 3 -17.11 -7.94 -22.53
CA LYS A 3 -16.41 -6.79 -21.95
C LYS A 3 -16.79 -6.66 -20.46
N SER A 4 -15.84 -6.98 -19.57
CA SER A 4 -15.99 -6.75 -18.13
C SER A 4 -16.10 -5.25 -17.85
N ARG A 5 -17.26 -4.83 -17.34
CA ARG A 5 -17.49 -3.48 -16.81
C ARG A 5 -16.96 -3.43 -15.39
N ILE A 6 -15.85 -2.73 -15.18
CA ILE A 6 -15.33 -2.37 -13.87
C ILE A 6 -16.34 -1.40 -13.23
N LYS A 7 -17.05 -1.84 -12.20
CA LYS A 7 -17.86 -0.97 -11.35
C LYS A 7 -16.94 -0.35 -10.29
N ILE A 8 -16.60 0.91 -10.48
CA ILE A 8 -15.96 1.74 -9.45
C ILE A 8 -17.04 2.03 -8.39
N ILE A 9 -16.89 1.46 -7.20
CA ILE A 9 -17.74 1.79 -6.05
C ILE A 9 -17.14 3.05 -5.42
N ALA A 10 -17.76 4.19 -5.67
CA ALA A 10 -17.48 5.44 -4.97
C ALA A 10 -18.05 5.36 -3.55
N ILE A 11 -17.18 5.49 -2.55
CA ILE A 11 -17.56 5.66 -1.14
C ILE A 11 -17.94 7.13 -0.97
N ALA A 12 -19.25 7.41 -0.98
CA ALA A 12 -19.78 8.73 -0.67
C ALA A 12 -19.71 8.98 0.84
N ALA A 13 -18.93 9.99 1.23
CA ALA A 13 -18.94 10.56 2.57
C ALA A 13 -20.24 11.37 2.75
N LEU A 14 -21.22 10.78 3.44
CA LEU A 14 -22.42 11.47 3.91
C LEU A 14 -22.06 12.26 5.18
N SER A 15 -21.68 13.51 4.99
CA SER A 15 -21.69 14.53 6.03
C SER A 15 -22.78 15.55 5.71
N GLY A 16 -23.69 15.77 6.66
CA GLY A 16 -24.55 16.94 6.66
C GLY A 16 -26.04 16.61 6.59
N LEU A 17 -26.68 16.66 7.76
CA LEU A 17 -28.02 17.18 8.05
C LEU A 17 -28.04 17.21 9.59
N GLY A 18 -27.89 18.35 10.26
CA GLY A 18 -28.71 19.55 10.09
C GLY A 18 -29.93 19.48 11.01
N GLY A 19 -29.75 19.13 12.29
CA GLY A 19 -30.79 19.08 13.31
C GLY A 19 -30.87 20.38 14.10
N ILE A 20 -31.86 21.20 13.76
CA ILE A 20 -32.27 22.42 14.46
C ILE A 20 -32.88 22.03 15.82
N LEU A 21 -32.32 22.51 16.93
CA LEU A 21 -32.92 22.40 18.27
C LEU A 21 -33.57 23.75 18.66
N PRO A 22 -34.82 23.77 19.15
CA PRO A 22 -35.41 24.96 19.73
C PRO A 22 -35.11 25.08 21.23
N ALA A 23 -34.74 26.31 21.59
CA ALA A 23 -35.18 27.08 22.75
C ALA A 23 -35.24 26.46 24.17
N ARG A 24 -34.34 26.98 25.02
CA ARG A 24 -34.69 27.84 26.17
C ARG A 24 -35.49 27.16 27.30
N THR A 25 -34.76 26.63 28.28
CA THR A 25 -35.26 26.46 29.66
C THR A 25 -34.46 27.38 30.59
N LEU A 26 -35.21 28.12 31.40
CA LEU A 26 -34.79 29.19 32.29
C LEU A 26 -33.76 28.73 33.33
N ALA A 27 -32.75 29.57 33.51
CA ALA A 27 -31.75 29.47 34.56
C ALA A 27 -32.42 29.58 35.94
N GLN A 28 -32.41 28.48 36.68
CA GLN A 28 -32.63 28.46 38.12
C GLN A 28 -31.24 28.51 38.76
N SER A 29 -30.87 29.68 39.28
CA SER A 29 -29.62 29.91 39.99
C SER A 29 -29.59 29.10 41.28
N ALA A 30 -29.01 27.91 41.21
CA ALA A 30 -28.61 27.14 42.38
C ALA A 30 -27.45 27.86 43.10
N PRO A 31 -27.38 27.78 44.44
CA PRO A 31 -26.32 28.40 45.21
C PRO A 31 -24.96 27.86 44.77
N ALA A 32 -24.00 28.77 44.57
CA ALA A 32 -22.63 28.45 44.25
C ALA A 32 -22.00 27.67 45.42
N THR A 33 -22.10 26.35 45.37
CA THR A 33 -21.26 25.46 46.15
C THR A 33 -19.83 25.76 45.71
N SER A 34 -19.05 26.38 46.60
CA SER A 34 -17.61 26.56 46.40
C SER A 34 -17.03 25.23 45.90
N PRO A 35 -16.19 25.23 44.85
CA PRO A 35 -15.53 24.02 44.38
C PRO A 35 -14.64 23.53 45.53
N GLY A 36 -15.18 22.62 46.34
CA GLY A 36 -14.42 21.94 47.35
C GLY A 36 -13.22 21.31 46.65
N GLU A 37 -12.03 21.50 47.21
CA GLU A 37 -10.84 20.81 46.74
C GLU A 37 -11.21 19.35 46.47
N PRO A 38 -10.97 18.83 45.25
CA PRO A 38 -11.32 17.46 44.93
C PRO A 38 -10.56 16.59 45.92
N ALA A 39 -11.29 16.02 46.88
CA ALA A 39 -10.74 15.04 47.81
C ALA A 39 -9.97 14.02 46.97
N ASP A 40 -8.72 13.75 47.34
CA ASP A 40 -7.83 12.89 46.55
C ASP A 40 -8.49 11.52 46.40
N VAL A 41 -9.15 11.32 45.24
CA VAL A 41 -10.07 10.19 44.99
C VAL A 41 -9.31 8.87 45.00
N LEU A 42 -8.00 8.92 44.76
CA LEU A 42 -7.15 7.75 44.63
C LEU A 42 -6.36 7.51 45.91
N SER A 43 -6.43 6.29 46.43
CA SER A 43 -5.52 5.88 47.50
C SER A 43 -4.05 6.02 47.04
N PRO A 44 -3.11 6.35 47.95
CA PRO A 44 -1.69 6.44 47.62
C PRO A 44 -1.12 5.14 47.00
N GLN A 45 -1.67 3.99 47.40
CA GLN A 45 -1.27 2.70 46.86
C GLN A 45 -1.75 2.48 45.41
N THR A 46 -2.97 2.92 45.09
CA THR A 46 -3.50 2.91 43.71
C THR A 46 -2.65 3.78 42.81
N VAL A 47 -2.31 4.99 43.28
CA VAL A 47 -1.43 5.93 42.57
C VAL A 47 -0.06 5.29 42.29
N ARG A 48 0.57 4.69 43.31
CA ARG A 48 1.87 4.03 43.17
C ARG A 48 1.82 2.89 42.16
N SER A 49 0.77 2.08 42.22
CA SER A 49 0.58 0.95 41.31
C SER A 49 0.38 1.41 39.86
N LEU A 50 -0.38 2.48 39.66
CA LEU A 50 -0.56 3.10 38.34
C LEU A 50 0.77 3.61 37.78
N ILE A 51 1.58 4.30 38.58
CA ILE A 51 2.91 4.79 38.18
C ILE A 51 3.81 3.62 37.75
N VAL A 52 3.83 2.52 38.50
CA VAL A 52 4.61 1.32 38.16
C VAL A 52 4.12 0.71 36.84
N ALA A 53 2.80 0.61 36.63
CA ALA A 53 2.24 0.08 35.38
C ALA A 53 2.63 0.95 34.16
N ILE A 54 2.57 2.28 34.29
CA ILE A 54 3.01 3.23 33.26
C ILE A 54 4.51 3.07 32.99
N ALA A 55 5.33 2.92 34.03
CA ALA A 55 6.77 2.71 33.89
C ALA A 55 7.08 1.41 33.12
N LYS A 56 6.35 0.31 33.38
CA LYS A 56 6.47 -0.94 32.63
C LYS A 56 6.10 -0.79 31.16
N TRP A 57 5.02 -0.04 30.86
CA TRP A 57 4.63 0.24 29.47
C TRP A 57 5.72 1.05 28.74
N ARG A 58 6.31 2.06 29.39
CA ARG A 58 7.43 2.85 28.84
C ARG A 58 8.70 2.03 28.63
N ALA A 59 8.92 1.01 29.47
CA ALA A 59 10.02 0.06 29.34
C ALA A 59 9.76 -1.06 28.31
N GLU A 60 8.69 -0.95 27.52
CA GLU A 60 8.26 -1.95 26.52
C GLU A 60 7.90 -3.33 27.08
N ASP A 61 7.74 -3.47 28.41
CA ASP A 61 7.17 -4.66 29.04
C ASP A 61 5.63 -4.59 28.99
N PHE A 62 5.11 -4.64 27.76
CA PHE A 62 3.69 -4.48 27.48
C PHE A 62 2.83 -5.59 28.13
N ALA A 63 3.40 -6.79 28.30
CA ALA A 63 2.70 -7.93 28.90
C ALA A 63 2.51 -7.77 30.42
N ALA A 64 3.52 -7.26 31.14
CA ALA A 64 3.35 -6.93 32.55
C ALA A 64 2.48 -5.69 32.73
N ALA A 65 2.69 -4.65 31.90
CA ALA A 65 1.90 -3.43 31.96
C ALA A 65 0.40 -3.68 31.74
N GLY A 66 0.03 -4.42 30.69
CA GLY A 66 -1.37 -4.74 30.40
C GLY A 66 -2.05 -5.51 31.53
N ARG A 67 -1.34 -6.48 32.14
CA ARG A 67 -1.87 -7.24 33.30
C ARG A 67 -2.10 -6.35 34.51
N ASP A 68 -1.17 -5.47 34.84
CA ASP A 68 -1.29 -4.58 35.99
C ASP A 68 -2.40 -3.53 35.77
N LEU A 69 -2.49 -2.96 34.56
CA LEU A 69 -3.53 -2.00 34.20
C LEU A 69 -4.93 -2.64 34.29
N SER A 70 -5.14 -3.84 33.73
CA SER A 70 -6.44 -4.50 33.84
C SER A 70 -6.81 -4.86 35.27
N ARG A 71 -5.83 -5.22 36.12
CA ARG A 71 -6.08 -5.44 37.55
C ARG A 71 -6.55 -4.16 38.25
N LEU A 72 -5.91 -3.03 37.98
CA LEU A 72 -6.32 -1.73 38.52
C LEU A 72 -7.71 -1.32 38.03
N ILE A 73 -7.98 -1.47 36.73
CA ILE A 73 -9.29 -1.15 36.13
C ILE A 73 -10.43 -1.98 36.74
N ASN A 74 -10.18 -3.27 37.02
CA ASN A 74 -11.19 -4.16 37.59
C ASN A 74 -11.41 -3.94 39.09
N ALA A 75 -10.40 -3.44 39.81
CA ALA A 75 -10.50 -3.17 41.24
C ALA A 75 -11.10 -1.79 41.56
N ALA A 76 -11.05 -0.85 40.60
CA ALA A 76 -11.46 0.53 40.79
C ALA A 76 -12.95 0.78 40.51
N THR A 77 -13.52 1.71 41.27
CA THR A 77 -14.84 2.31 41.02
C THR A 77 -14.84 3.19 39.77
N ALA A 78 -16.02 3.71 39.36
CA ALA A 78 -16.11 4.62 38.22
C ALA A 78 -15.29 5.91 38.45
N ASP A 79 -15.47 6.57 39.59
CA ASP A 79 -14.78 7.81 39.95
C ASP A 79 -13.26 7.62 40.04
N GLU A 80 -12.80 6.51 40.62
CA GLU A 80 -11.37 6.18 40.65
C GLU A 80 -10.81 5.92 39.25
N ARG A 81 -11.56 5.27 38.35
CA ARG A 81 -11.10 5.07 36.96
C ARG A 81 -10.97 6.40 36.22
N ASP A 82 -11.88 7.34 36.45
CA ASP A 82 -11.82 8.67 35.85
C ASP A 82 -10.62 9.47 36.38
N ALA A 83 -10.38 9.42 37.69
CA ALA A 83 -9.19 10.02 38.30
C ALA A 83 -7.88 9.38 37.79
N MET A 84 -7.82 8.04 37.68
CA MET A 84 -6.68 7.34 37.09
C MET A 84 -6.50 7.70 35.61
N SER A 85 -7.58 7.84 34.86
CA SER A 85 -7.57 8.22 33.45
C SER A 85 -7.04 9.64 33.25
N ALA A 86 -7.48 10.60 34.06
CA ALA A 86 -6.96 11.97 34.05
C ALA A 86 -5.44 12.00 34.33
N ARG A 87 -5.00 11.26 35.36
CA ARG A 87 -3.57 11.17 35.71
C ARG A 87 -2.73 10.48 34.64
N THR A 88 -3.24 9.41 34.05
CA THR A 88 -2.60 8.70 32.94
C THR A 88 -2.43 9.63 31.74
N ARG A 89 -3.51 10.34 31.37
CA ARG A 89 -3.50 11.30 30.26
C ARG A 89 -2.50 12.43 30.47
N ALA A 90 -2.41 12.98 31.68
CA ALA A 90 -1.40 13.99 32.01
C ALA A 90 0.04 13.48 31.86
N THR A 91 0.27 12.17 32.03
CA THR A 91 1.61 11.57 32.03
C THR A 91 2.03 11.01 30.66
N THR A 92 1.10 10.43 29.91
CA THR A 92 1.39 9.70 28.66
C THR A 92 0.73 10.30 27.43
N GLY A 93 -0.20 11.24 27.60
CA GLY A 93 -1.08 11.72 26.53
C GLY A 93 -2.24 10.78 26.18
N LEU A 94 -2.31 9.58 26.78
CA LEU A 94 -3.34 8.57 26.55
C LEU A 94 -4.25 8.43 27.77
N SER A 95 -5.54 8.17 27.56
CA SER A 95 -6.44 7.76 28.64
C SER A 95 -6.05 6.39 29.21
N LEU A 96 -6.59 6.04 30.38
CA LEU A 96 -6.35 4.74 31.01
C LEU A 96 -6.76 3.57 30.09
N ALA A 97 -7.92 3.68 29.43
CA ALA A 97 -8.42 2.67 28.50
C ALA A 97 -7.50 2.51 27.29
N GLU A 98 -7.06 3.62 26.70
CA GLU A 98 -6.16 3.61 25.54
C GLU A 98 -4.79 3.02 25.87
N LEU A 99 -4.23 3.36 27.02
CA LEU A 99 -2.94 2.82 27.46
C LEU A 99 -3.01 1.31 27.69
N ALA A 100 -4.07 0.83 28.37
CA ALA A 100 -4.29 -0.59 28.61
C ALA A 100 -4.53 -1.37 27.31
N ALA A 101 -5.38 -0.84 26.41
CA ALA A 101 -5.63 -1.41 25.10
C ALA A 101 -4.35 -1.48 24.25
N ASP A 102 -3.53 -0.42 24.26
CA ASP A 102 -2.25 -0.39 23.54
C ASP A 102 -1.25 -1.41 24.11
N ALA A 103 -1.14 -1.51 25.44
CA ALA A 103 -0.31 -2.50 26.12
C ALA A 103 -0.71 -3.93 25.71
N HIS A 104 -1.99 -4.29 25.80
CA HIS A 104 -2.44 -5.63 25.41
C HIS A 104 -2.26 -5.92 23.92
N TYR A 105 -2.51 -4.93 23.07
CA TYR A 105 -2.32 -5.07 21.63
C TYR A 105 -0.85 -5.31 21.28
N ARG A 106 0.08 -4.49 21.81
CA ARG A 106 1.52 -4.66 21.60
C ARG A 106 2.05 -5.95 22.22
N ALA A 107 1.56 -6.35 23.40
CA ALA A 107 1.89 -7.62 24.01
C ALA A 107 1.46 -8.81 23.12
N ALA A 108 0.26 -8.75 22.53
CA ALA A 108 -0.22 -9.78 21.61
C ALA A 108 0.59 -9.82 20.31
N LEU A 109 1.06 -8.68 19.81
CA LEU A 109 1.98 -8.61 18.67
C LEU A 109 3.35 -9.21 19.00
N ALA A 110 3.90 -8.94 20.19
CA ALA A 110 5.19 -9.47 20.63
C ALA A 110 5.13 -10.98 20.92
N ALA A 111 4.03 -11.47 21.49
CA ALA A 111 3.82 -12.88 21.82
C ALA A 111 3.38 -13.74 20.63
N ARG A 112 3.27 -13.17 19.42
CA ARG A 112 2.79 -13.91 18.23
C ARG A 112 3.71 -15.10 17.94
N ARG A 113 3.14 -16.30 17.94
CA ARG A 113 3.80 -17.49 17.38
C ARG A 113 3.38 -17.61 15.92
N GLY A 114 4.22 -17.11 15.03
CA GLY A 114 3.91 -17.01 13.60
C GLY A 114 2.99 -15.83 13.28
N ALA A 115 1.93 -16.08 12.51
CA ALA A 115 1.03 -15.05 12.01
C ALA A 115 -0.18 -14.75 12.90
N ALA A 116 -0.50 -15.63 13.86
CA ALA A 116 -1.71 -15.51 14.65
C ALA A 116 -1.52 -14.52 15.82
N ILE A 117 -2.46 -13.58 15.93
CA ILE A 117 -2.57 -12.63 17.04
C ILE A 117 -3.71 -13.10 17.94
N ARG A 118 -3.44 -13.25 19.24
CA ARG A 118 -4.46 -13.59 20.23
C ARG A 118 -4.36 -12.67 21.43
N LEU A 119 -5.46 -12.00 21.77
CA LEU A 119 -5.54 -11.17 22.95
C LEU A 119 -6.05 -12.02 24.12
N ALA A 120 -5.25 -12.13 25.19
CA ALA A 120 -5.55 -13.02 26.30
C ALA A 120 -6.80 -12.58 27.07
N TYR A 121 -6.76 -11.35 27.60
CA TYR A 121 -7.81 -10.78 28.43
C TYR A 121 -7.91 -9.28 28.13
N VAL A 122 -9.13 -8.79 27.90
CA VAL A 122 -9.44 -7.38 27.61
C VAL A 122 -10.69 -7.04 28.42
N THR A 123 -10.64 -5.97 29.21
CA THR A 123 -11.78 -5.54 30.04
C THR A 123 -12.84 -4.83 29.18
N GLU A 124 -14.09 -4.77 29.63
CA GLU A 124 -15.14 -4.00 28.94
C GLU A 124 -14.77 -2.51 28.79
N TYR A 125 -14.03 -1.97 29.78
CA TYR A 125 -13.54 -0.59 29.78
C TYR A 125 -12.52 -0.31 28.68
N GLU A 126 -11.71 -1.31 28.30
CA GLU A 126 -10.67 -1.18 27.26
C GLU A 126 -11.23 -1.29 25.84
N LYS A 127 -12.36 -1.97 25.65
CA LYS A 127 -12.89 -2.29 24.31
C LYS A 127 -13.12 -1.06 23.42
N PRO A 128 -13.72 0.06 23.87
CA PRO A 128 -13.95 1.21 23.02
C PRO A 128 -12.66 1.77 22.39
N ALA A 129 -11.53 1.68 23.10
CA ALA A 129 -10.22 2.10 22.61
C ALA A 129 -9.53 1.03 21.74
N LEU A 130 -9.75 -0.26 22.05
CA LEU A 130 -9.12 -1.36 21.32
C LEU A 130 -9.77 -1.62 19.94
N ILE A 131 -11.08 -1.49 19.82
CA ILE A 131 -11.81 -1.85 18.59
C ILE A 131 -11.33 -1.04 17.39
N PRO A 132 -11.21 0.31 17.45
CA PRO A 132 -10.67 1.09 16.33
C PRO A 132 -9.28 0.61 15.87
N LYS A 133 -8.39 0.28 16.83
CA LYS A 133 -7.06 -0.28 16.53
C LYS A 133 -7.15 -1.62 15.80
N LEU A 134 -8.08 -2.50 16.19
CA LEU A 134 -8.31 -3.78 15.49
C LEU A 134 -8.85 -3.58 14.07
N VAL A 135 -9.78 -2.63 13.88
CA VAL A 135 -10.32 -2.30 12.55
C VAL A 135 -9.23 -1.75 11.64
N GLU A 136 -8.45 -0.79 12.13
CA GLU A 136 -7.33 -0.20 11.39
C GLU A 136 -6.27 -1.26 11.06
N ALA A 137 -5.87 -2.08 12.04
CA ALA A 137 -4.89 -3.14 11.84
C ALA A 137 -5.37 -4.19 10.84
N TYR A 138 -6.64 -4.57 10.85
CA TYR A 138 -7.22 -5.47 9.86
C TYR A 138 -7.18 -4.84 8.46
N GLY A 139 -7.64 -3.58 8.35
CA GLY A 139 -7.62 -2.83 7.10
C GLY A 139 -6.22 -2.61 6.53
N ALA A 140 -5.22 -2.43 7.39
CA ALA A 140 -3.82 -2.37 7.03
C ALA A 140 -3.30 -3.75 6.60
N ALA A 141 -3.59 -4.81 7.35
CA ALA A 141 -3.12 -6.17 7.05
C ALA A 141 -3.62 -6.69 5.68
N ILE A 142 -4.82 -6.29 5.25
CA ILE A 142 -5.33 -6.68 3.92
C ILE A 142 -4.73 -5.83 2.78
N ARG A 143 -4.35 -4.58 3.05
CA ARG A 143 -3.79 -3.63 2.09
C ARG A 143 -2.26 -3.67 2.01
N GLU A 144 -1.59 -4.21 3.02
CA GLU A 144 -0.14 -4.29 3.13
C GLU A 144 0.43 -5.01 1.89
N ARG A 145 0.99 -4.22 0.96
CA ARG A 145 1.75 -4.74 -0.18
C ARG A 145 3.10 -5.24 0.32
N GLN A 146 3.63 -6.27 -0.34
CA GLN A 146 4.98 -6.74 0.00
C GLN A 146 5.95 -5.74 -0.58
N GLU A 147 6.37 -4.75 0.20
CA GLU A 147 7.56 -3.99 -0.20
C GLU A 147 8.68 -5.01 -0.39
N ARG A 148 9.25 -5.02 -1.60
CA ARG A 148 10.44 -5.81 -1.90
C ARG A 148 11.46 -5.50 -0.82
N ARG A 149 11.65 -6.43 0.12
CA ARG A 149 12.91 -6.46 0.85
C ARG A 149 13.93 -6.81 -0.23
N PRO A 150 14.85 -5.89 -0.60
CA PRO A 150 15.87 -6.22 -1.57
C PRO A 150 16.53 -7.48 -1.01
N VAL A 151 16.45 -8.57 -1.78
CA VAL A 151 17.17 -9.79 -1.45
C VAL A 151 18.61 -9.34 -1.47
N GLN A 152 19.17 -9.04 -0.30
CA GLN A 152 20.59 -8.73 -0.21
C GLN A 152 21.27 -9.91 -0.88
N PRO A 153 22.03 -9.67 -1.96
CA PRO A 153 22.66 -10.75 -2.70
C PRO A 153 23.34 -11.60 -1.65
N ALA A 154 22.91 -12.86 -1.55
CA ALA A 154 23.40 -13.75 -0.51
C ALA A 154 24.90 -13.77 -0.69
N VAL A 155 25.63 -13.02 0.16
CA VAL A 155 27.09 -12.99 0.10
C VAL A 155 27.45 -14.44 0.26
N PRO A 156 28.02 -15.08 -0.79
CA PRO A 156 28.33 -16.49 -0.70
C PRO A 156 29.18 -16.61 0.56
N LYS A 157 28.66 -17.27 1.58
CA LYS A 157 29.45 -17.57 2.78
C LYS A 157 30.57 -18.43 2.24
N ALA A 158 31.71 -17.79 1.96
CA ALA A 158 32.92 -18.46 1.58
C ALA A 158 33.09 -19.53 2.64
N ARG A 159 32.85 -20.78 2.24
CA ARG A 159 32.94 -21.93 3.11
C ARG A 159 34.43 -22.04 3.36
N VAL A 160 34.93 -21.34 4.37
CA VAL A 160 36.34 -21.36 4.74
C VAL A 160 36.63 -22.82 5.03
N PRO A 161 37.44 -23.50 4.19
CA PRO A 161 37.75 -24.89 4.44
C PRO A 161 38.44 -24.97 5.80
N ALA A 162 38.00 -25.90 6.64
CA ALA A 162 38.40 -26.04 8.04
C ALA A 162 39.88 -26.48 8.24
N GLY A 163 40.76 -26.22 7.27
CA GLY A 163 42.19 -26.54 7.31
C GLY A 163 43.11 -25.44 6.78
N ALA A 164 42.60 -24.25 6.41
CA ALA A 164 43.42 -23.15 5.92
C ALA A 164 43.95 -22.26 7.06
N ALA A 165 44.62 -22.87 8.05
CA ALA A 165 45.55 -22.13 8.90
C ALA A 165 46.86 -21.97 8.12
N SER A 166 47.44 -20.76 8.12
CA SER A 166 48.77 -20.42 7.60
C SER A 166 48.98 -20.35 6.07
N ARG A 167 48.19 -19.52 5.37
CA ARG A 167 48.70 -18.89 4.14
C ARG A 167 48.96 -17.40 4.35
N PRO A 168 50.20 -16.91 4.14
CA PRO A 168 50.54 -15.51 4.31
C PRO A 168 49.78 -14.64 3.30
N TRP A 169 49.31 -13.51 3.78
CA TRP A 169 48.28 -12.65 3.19
C TRP A 169 48.71 -11.88 1.93
N TYR A 170 49.89 -12.14 1.35
CA TYR A 170 50.49 -11.29 0.32
C TYR A 170 50.34 -11.77 -1.14
N GLU A 171 49.68 -12.91 -1.40
CA GLU A 171 49.44 -13.40 -2.77
C GLU A 171 47.95 -13.63 -3.03
N ALA A 172 47.17 -12.55 -3.17
CA ALA A 172 45.82 -12.61 -3.72
C ALA A 172 45.86 -12.17 -5.20
N PRO A 173 45.59 -13.07 -6.18
CA PRO A 173 45.59 -12.70 -7.60
C PRO A 173 44.44 -11.74 -7.92
N ALA A 174 44.81 -10.62 -8.54
CA ALA A 174 43.99 -9.46 -8.92
C ALA A 174 42.94 -9.72 -10.03
N TYR A 175 42.40 -10.93 -10.14
CA TYR A 175 41.47 -11.31 -11.21
C TYR A 175 40.22 -11.99 -10.67
N ALA A 176 39.54 -11.36 -9.71
CA ALA A 176 38.14 -11.66 -9.47
C ALA A 176 37.32 -11.11 -10.64
N GLN A 177 37.22 -11.91 -11.72
CA GLN A 177 36.31 -11.65 -12.84
C GLN A 177 34.91 -11.44 -12.29
N THR A 178 34.48 -10.17 -12.30
CA THR A 178 33.12 -9.72 -12.09
C THR A 178 32.25 -10.32 -13.18
N ARG A 179 31.70 -11.52 -12.93
CA ARG A 179 30.58 -12.02 -13.73
C ARG A 179 29.47 -10.97 -13.62
N PRO A 180 29.01 -10.38 -14.74
CA PRO A 180 27.87 -9.48 -14.70
C PRO A 180 26.71 -10.27 -14.09
N ALA A 181 26.18 -9.78 -12.98
CA ALA A 181 24.99 -10.34 -12.37
C ALA A 181 23.92 -10.36 -13.47
N SER A 182 23.36 -11.54 -13.75
CA SER A 182 22.30 -11.65 -14.74
C SER A 182 21.10 -10.80 -14.27
N ASP A 183 20.87 -9.67 -14.93
CA ASP A 183 19.81 -8.68 -14.67
C ASP A 183 18.38 -9.21 -14.87
N SER A 184 18.19 -10.52 -15.07
CA SER A 184 16.86 -11.12 -15.13
C SER A 184 16.31 -11.38 -13.73
N ALA A 185 16.31 -10.36 -12.87
CA ALA A 185 15.46 -10.34 -11.70
C ALA A 185 14.05 -10.00 -12.20
N GLU A 186 13.31 -11.02 -12.66
CA GLU A 186 11.89 -10.91 -13.00
C GLU A 186 11.21 -10.01 -11.96
N GLU A 187 10.51 -8.98 -12.43
CA GLU A 187 9.76 -8.06 -11.59
C GLU A 187 8.64 -8.84 -10.91
N VAL A 188 8.97 -9.43 -9.76
CA VAL A 188 8.01 -10.02 -8.83
C VAL A 188 7.07 -8.89 -8.41
N GLU A 189 5.87 -8.86 -9.00
CA GLU A 189 4.81 -7.90 -8.70
C GLU A 189 4.51 -7.85 -7.19
N ASP A 190 4.08 -6.69 -6.70
CA ASP A 190 3.72 -6.50 -5.29
C ASP A 190 2.30 -7.04 -5.02
N PHE A 191 2.20 -8.20 -4.35
CA PHE A 191 0.91 -8.80 -4.00
C PHE A 191 0.39 -8.30 -2.63
N ALA A 192 -0.88 -7.89 -2.59
CA ALA A 192 -1.63 -7.67 -1.35
C ALA A 192 -2.75 -8.71 -1.20
N VAL A 193 -3.23 -8.92 0.04
CA VAL A 193 -4.34 -9.85 0.33
C VAL A 193 -5.62 -9.37 -0.36
N ILE A 194 -5.86 -8.05 -0.38
CA ILE A 194 -7.04 -7.43 -0.98
C ILE A 194 -7.18 -7.73 -2.48
N ASP A 195 -6.07 -7.96 -3.20
CA ASP A 195 -6.10 -8.21 -4.64
C ASP A 195 -6.71 -9.60 -4.99
N TRP A 196 -6.73 -10.52 -4.02
CA TRP A 196 -7.12 -11.93 -4.19
C TRP A 196 -8.25 -12.41 -3.28
N ILE A 197 -8.61 -11.66 -2.24
CA ILE A 197 -9.59 -12.10 -1.23
C ILE A 197 -10.96 -12.44 -1.84
N ASP A 198 -11.37 -11.71 -2.89
CA ASP A 198 -12.66 -11.92 -3.57
C ASP A 198 -12.61 -12.97 -4.69
N ARG A 199 -11.41 -13.38 -5.10
CA ARG A 199 -11.16 -14.30 -6.22
C ARG A 199 -9.98 -15.24 -5.92
N PRO A 200 -10.05 -16.01 -4.81
CA PRO A 200 -8.92 -16.80 -4.36
C PRO A 200 -8.49 -17.87 -5.37
N GLU A 201 -9.43 -18.43 -6.14
CA GLU A 201 -9.19 -19.41 -7.20
C GLU A 201 -8.43 -18.86 -8.41
N GLU A 202 -8.44 -17.54 -8.63
CA GLU A 202 -7.71 -16.88 -9.72
C GLU A 202 -6.24 -16.60 -9.37
N PHE A 203 -5.75 -17.04 -8.20
CA PHE A 203 -4.36 -16.79 -7.80
C PHE A 203 -3.36 -17.36 -8.82
N ILE A 204 -2.63 -16.47 -9.50
CA ILE A 204 -1.64 -16.79 -10.56
C ILE A 204 -0.19 -16.69 -10.03
N GLY A 205 0.00 -16.44 -8.73
CA GLY A 205 1.32 -16.25 -8.16
C GLY A 205 2.19 -17.50 -8.09
N SER A 206 3.50 -17.30 -7.93
CA SER A 206 4.49 -18.35 -7.73
C SER A 206 4.37 -19.01 -6.35
N THR A 207 4.96 -20.20 -6.18
CA THR A 207 5.05 -20.90 -4.89
C THR A 207 5.65 -20.02 -3.78
N GLU A 208 6.66 -19.22 -4.11
CA GLU A 208 7.31 -18.31 -3.14
C GLU A 208 6.41 -17.13 -2.77
N GLN A 209 5.68 -16.56 -3.74
CA GLN A 209 4.66 -15.54 -3.47
C GLN A 209 3.54 -16.10 -2.60
N ALA A 210 3.08 -17.33 -2.85
CA ALA A 210 2.07 -17.98 -2.02
C ALA A 210 2.53 -18.18 -0.58
N LYS A 211 3.79 -18.63 -0.39
CA LYS A 211 4.41 -18.76 0.94
C LYS A 211 4.56 -17.41 1.66
N ALA A 212 4.90 -16.36 0.92
CA ALA A 212 5.03 -15.01 1.49
C ALA A 212 3.67 -14.38 1.86
N LEU A 213 2.64 -14.63 1.04
CA LEU A 213 1.29 -14.10 1.26
C LEU A 213 0.53 -14.85 2.38
N ALA A 214 0.77 -16.15 2.56
CA ALA A 214 0.04 -16.97 3.52
C ALA A 214 0.08 -16.44 4.98
N PRO A 215 1.24 -16.04 5.56
CA PRO A 215 1.29 -15.43 6.88
C PRO A 215 0.44 -14.16 7.01
N ARG A 216 0.31 -13.36 5.94
CA ARG A 216 -0.50 -12.14 5.96
C ARG A 216 -1.99 -12.44 6.01
N VAL A 217 -2.44 -13.42 5.22
CA VAL A 217 -3.82 -13.92 5.27
C VAL A 217 -4.15 -14.46 6.66
N HIS A 218 -3.24 -15.21 7.28
CA HIS A 218 -3.41 -15.69 8.65
C HIS A 218 -3.50 -14.54 9.67
N ARG A 219 -2.64 -13.51 9.54
CA ARG A 219 -2.68 -12.32 10.39
C ARG A 219 -4.01 -11.58 10.27
N ALA A 220 -4.47 -11.33 9.03
CA ALA A 220 -5.75 -10.68 8.77
C ALA A 220 -6.91 -11.48 9.37
N ALA A 221 -6.92 -12.81 9.19
CA ALA A 221 -7.94 -13.69 9.76
C ALA A 221 -7.93 -13.68 11.30
N SER A 222 -6.75 -13.63 11.94
CA SER A 222 -6.66 -13.51 13.40
C SER A 222 -7.19 -12.18 13.92
N LEU A 223 -6.85 -11.06 13.28
CA LEU A 223 -7.37 -9.74 13.65
C LEU A 223 -8.90 -9.68 13.51
N LEU A 224 -9.44 -10.26 12.42
CA LEU A 224 -10.88 -10.37 12.20
C LEU A 224 -11.57 -11.22 13.27
N ASN A 225 -10.96 -12.33 13.70
CA ASN A 225 -11.49 -13.15 14.80
C ASN A 225 -11.51 -12.39 16.13
N GLU A 226 -10.48 -11.61 16.45
CA GLU A 226 -10.48 -10.79 17.67
C GLU A 226 -11.54 -9.68 17.59
N ARG A 227 -11.75 -9.07 16.41
CA ARG A 227 -12.85 -8.12 16.20
C ARG A 227 -14.22 -8.78 16.44
N LEU A 228 -14.49 -9.92 15.80
CA LEU A 228 -15.73 -10.69 16.00
C LEU A 228 -16.01 -11.03 17.47
N ARG A 229 -14.96 -11.19 18.28
CA ARG A 229 -15.05 -11.53 19.70
C ARG A 229 -15.33 -10.30 20.59
N PHE A 230 -14.65 -9.19 20.34
CA PHE A 230 -14.66 -8.03 21.25
C PHE A 230 -15.57 -6.88 20.83
N ASP A 231 -15.88 -6.73 19.56
CA ASP A 231 -16.67 -5.62 19.04
C ASP A 231 -18.16 -5.80 19.42
N PRO A 232 -18.73 -4.99 20.33
CA PRO A 232 -20.12 -5.12 20.76
C PRO A 232 -21.08 -4.83 19.60
N ALA A 233 -20.67 -3.96 18.65
CA ALA A 233 -21.50 -3.66 17.47
C ALA A 233 -21.76 -4.92 16.62
N VAL A 234 -20.90 -5.94 16.68
CA VAL A 234 -21.12 -7.23 16.00
C VAL A 234 -22.28 -8.02 16.63
N ARG A 235 -22.59 -7.79 17.91
CA ARG A 235 -23.74 -8.40 18.58
C ARG A 235 -25.03 -7.64 18.27
N ASP A 236 -24.93 -6.31 18.19
CA ASP A 236 -26.08 -5.42 18.02
C ASP A 236 -26.50 -5.25 16.54
N ASP A 237 -25.56 -5.36 15.59
CA ASP A 237 -25.80 -5.28 14.14
C ASP A 237 -25.57 -6.66 13.47
N PRO A 238 -26.63 -7.42 13.18
CA PRO A 238 -26.54 -8.69 12.45
C PRO A 238 -25.90 -8.57 11.07
N GLY A 239 -26.10 -7.44 10.37
CA GLY A 239 -25.53 -7.21 9.05
C GLY A 239 -24.02 -6.98 9.10
N LEU A 240 -23.51 -6.30 10.13
CA LEU A 240 -22.08 -6.23 10.39
C LEU A 240 -21.50 -7.63 10.66
N LYS A 241 -22.16 -8.42 11.50
CA LYS A 241 -21.73 -9.79 11.80
C LYS A 241 -21.65 -10.65 10.55
N GLU A 242 -22.67 -10.61 9.70
CA GLU A 242 -22.73 -11.35 8.44
C GLU A 242 -21.56 -10.96 7.53
N ARG A 243 -21.33 -9.66 7.32
CA ARG A 243 -20.18 -9.15 6.53
C ARG A 243 -18.83 -9.65 7.06
N LEU A 244 -18.60 -9.60 8.38
CA LEU A 244 -17.34 -10.08 8.96
C LEU A 244 -17.20 -11.61 8.87
N LEU A 245 -18.30 -12.36 8.91
CA LEU A 245 -18.29 -13.81 8.69
C LEU A 245 -18.01 -14.15 7.22
N GLU A 246 -18.55 -13.39 6.27
CA GLU A 246 -18.20 -13.52 4.85
C GLU A 246 -16.71 -13.26 4.60
N ASP A 247 -16.17 -12.16 5.13
CA ASP A 247 -14.74 -11.84 5.06
C ASP A 247 -13.89 -12.99 5.62
N LYS A 248 -14.31 -13.56 6.75
CA LYS A 248 -13.66 -14.72 7.36
C LYS A 248 -13.67 -15.94 6.43
N GLN A 249 -14.79 -16.21 5.76
CA GLN A 249 -14.88 -17.29 4.78
C GLN A 249 -14.00 -17.02 3.56
N ARG A 250 -13.96 -15.78 3.05
CA ARG A 250 -13.09 -15.37 1.92
C ARG A 250 -11.62 -15.57 2.27
N LEU A 251 -11.17 -15.12 3.44
CA LEU A 251 -9.80 -15.34 3.93
C LEU A 251 -9.48 -16.83 4.10
N ALA A 252 -10.42 -17.63 4.60
CA ALA A 252 -10.23 -19.07 4.75
C ALA A 252 -10.07 -19.78 3.38
N ARG A 253 -10.87 -19.38 2.37
CA ARG A 253 -10.74 -19.88 1.00
C ARG A 253 -9.38 -19.51 0.40
N LEU A 254 -8.98 -18.24 0.51
CA LEU A 254 -7.66 -17.78 0.05
C LEU A 254 -6.54 -18.56 0.74
N SER A 255 -6.59 -18.72 2.06
CA SER A 255 -5.60 -19.49 2.80
C SER A 255 -5.50 -20.94 2.29
N LYS A 256 -6.62 -21.59 1.97
CA LYS A 256 -6.63 -22.95 1.42
C LYS A 256 -5.94 -23.01 0.06
N VAL A 257 -6.22 -22.06 -0.83
CA VAL A 257 -5.58 -21.97 -2.14
C VAL A 257 -4.07 -21.75 -1.99
N LEU A 258 -3.65 -20.81 -1.14
CA LEU A 258 -2.25 -20.52 -0.90
C LEU A 258 -1.50 -21.72 -0.31
N THR A 259 -2.11 -22.51 0.57
CA THR A 259 -1.50 -23.75 1.09
C THR A 259 -1.25 -24.77 -0.02
N VAL A 260 -2.21 -24.94 -0.94
CA VAL A 260 -2.05 -25.83 -2.10
C VAL A 260 -0.90 -25.35 -3.00
N TRP A 261 -0.84 -24.05 -3.29
CA TRP A 261 0.24 -23.46 -4.09
C TRP A 261 1.61 -23.51 -3.41
N ALA A 262 1.66 -23.30 -2.09
CA ALA A 262 2.89 -23.35 -1.29
C ALA A 262 3.46 -24.78 -1.21
N GLY A 263 2.59 -25.80 -1.21
CA GLY A 263 2.97 -27.21 -1.18
C GLY A 263 3.25 -27.81 -2.57
N ARG A 264 2.81 -27.17 -3.66
CA ARG A 264 3.18 -27.59 -5.01
C ARG A 264 4.68 -27.43 -5.17
N LYS A 265 5.36 -28.52 -5.55
CA LYS A 265 6.72 -28.42 -6.09
C LYS A 265 6.63 -27.43 -7.25
N PRO A 266 7.46 -26.37 -7.27
CA PRO A 266 7.47 -25.46 -8.41
C PRO A 266 7.58 -26.33 -9.67
N PRO A 267 6.78 -26.06 -10.72
CA PRO A 267 6.95 -26.78 -11.96
C PRO A 267 8.44 -26.77 -12.29
N PRO A 268 9.03 -27.90 -12.74
CA PRO A 268 10.43 -27.90 -13.14
C PRO A 268 10.61 -26.68 -14.04
N GLY A 269 11.49 -25.76 -13.64
CA GLY A 269 11.68 -24.53 -14.38
C GLY A 269 11.87 -24.87 -15.86
N PRO A 270 11.42 -24.02 -16.80
CA PRO A 270 11.40 -24.36 -18.21
C PRO A 270 12.72 -25.01 -18.58
N ASP A 271 12.63 -26.22 -19.16
CA ASP A 271 13.75 -27.06 -19.55
C ASP A 271 14.84 -26.13 -20.11
N PRO A 272 16.11 -26.23 -19.64
CA PRO A 272 17.20 -25.43 -20.20
C PRO A 272 17.18 -25.41 -21.74
N GLN A 273 16.78 -26.51 -22.37
CA GLN A 273 16.57 -26.57 -23.81
C GLN A 273 15.39 -25.75 -24.31
N ALA A 274 14.25 -25.73 -23.60
CA ALA A 274 13.11 -24.87 -23.92
C ALA A 274 13.48 -23.38 -23.81
N ARG A 275 14.26 -22.98 -22.78
CA ARG A 275 14.77 -21.60 -22.67
C ARG A 275 15.70 -21.25 -23.82
N ALA A 276 16.60 -22.15 -24.19
CA ALA A 276 17.51 -21.94 -25.32
C ALA A 276 16.73 -21.78 -26.65
N ARG A 277 15.69 -22.60 -26.87
CA ARG A 277 14.82 -22.49 -28.06
C ARG A 277 14.01 -21.19 -28.06
N GLU A 278 13.51 -20.74 -26.92
CA GLU A 278 12.77 -19.48 -26.84
C GLU A 278 13.69 -18.27 -27.05
N GLN A 279 14.90 -18.29 -26.48
CA GLN A 279 15.92 -17.27 -26.75
C GLN A 279 16.31 -17.25 -28.23
N ALA A 280 16.49 -18.41 -28.87
CA ALA A 280 16.75 -18.50 -30.30
C ALA A 280 15.59 -17.91 -31.13
N ARG A 281 14.34 -18.22 -30.79
CA ARG A 281 13.16 -17.61 -31.44
C ARG A 281 13.11 -16.10 -31.26
N ARG A 282 13.43 -15.58 -30.06
CA ARG A 282 13.47 -14.13 -29.82
C ARG A 282 14.56 -13.45 -30.64
N GLN A 283 15.73 -14.06 -30.75
CA GLN A 283 16.83 -13.56 -31.58
C GLN A 283 16.44 -13.58 -33.07
N GLU A 284 15.82 -14.66 -33.55
CA GLU A 284 15.32 -14.77 -34.92
C GLU A 284 14.26 -13.69 -35.22
N LEU A 285 13.32 -13.48 -34.31
CA LEU A 285 12.30 -12.45 -34.45
C LEU A 285 12.92 -11.04 -34.46
N GLN A 286 13.93 -10.79 -33.61
CA GLN A 286 14.66 -9.52 -33.61
C GLN A 286 15.43 -9.31 -34.92
N GLN A 287 16.08 -10.34 -35.46
CA GLN A 287 16.76 -10.27 -36.75
C GLN A 287 15.77 -9.97 -37.88
N LEU A 288 14.60 -10.60 -37.88
CA LEU A 288 13.56 -10.38 -38.88
C LEU A 288 13.01 -8.95 -38.81
N MET A 289 12.80 -8.43 -37.59
CA MET A 289 12.42 -7.02 -37.38
C MET A 289 13.48 -6.05 -37.87
N GLN A 290 14.77 -6.32 -37.59
CA GLN A 290 15.88 -5.50 -38.08
C GLN A 290 16.00 -5.55 -39.61
N ALA A 291 15.83 -6.72 -40.23
CA ALA A 291 15.84 -6.87 -41.68
C ALA A 291 14.72 -6.08 -42.34
N ARG A 292 13.48 -6.16 -41.81
CA ARG A 292 12.36 -5.35 -42.29
C ARG A 292 12.62 -3.86 -42.19
N HIS A 293 13.20 -3.41 -41.08
CA HIS A 293 13.53 -2.02 -40.89
C HIS A 293 14.61 -1.54 -41.88
N ALA A 294 15.61 -2.38 -42.16
CA ALA A 294 16.64 -2.10 -43.17
C ALA A 294 16.03 -2.00 -44.58
N GLU A 295 15.16 -2.93 -44.96
CA GLU A 295 14.44 -2.89 -46.25
C GLU A 295 13.59 -1.62 -46.40
N GLU A 296 12.91 -1.19 -45.33
CA GLU A 296 12.13 0.05 -45.32
C GLU A 296 13.02 1.29 -45.51
N MET A 297 14.16 1.34 -44.81
CA MET A 297 15.13 2.43 -44.96
C MET A 297 15.71 2.50 -46.38
N ASP A 298 15.98 1.35 -47.01
CA ASP A 298 16.44 1.30 -48.39
C ASP A 298 15.37 1.75 -49.38
N ARG A 299 14.08 1.40 -49.15
CA ARG A 299 12.97 1.93 -49.96
C ARG A 299 12.85 3.44 -49.85
N ILE A 300 13.00 4.00 -48.65
CA ILE A 300 13.00 5.46 -48.43
C ILE A 300 14.18 6.10 -49.18
N ARG A 301 15.39 5.52 -49.08
CA ARG A 301 16.57 6.01 -49.81
C ARG A 301 16.34 6.02 -51.32
N GLN A 302 15.83 4.92 -51.89
CA GLN A 302 15.51 4.84 -53.32
C GLN A 302 14.43 5.85 -53.73
N ALA A 303 13.39 6.04 -52.93
CA ALA A 303 12.36 7.04 -53.19
C ALA A 303 12.94 8.46 -53.21
N GLN A 304 13.86 8.79 -52.28
CA GLN A 304 14.57 10.06 -52.26
C GLN A 304 15.47 10.25 -53.49
N GLU A 305 16.20 9.21 -53.90
CA GLU A 305 17.02 9.25 -55.12
C GLU A 305 16.16 9.44 -56.37
N ASN A 306 15.04 8.73 -56.48
CA ASN A 306 14.09 8.88 -57.58
C ASN A 306 13.46 10.28 -57.59
N ALA A 307 13.09 10.82 -56.43
CA ALA A 307 12.60 12.20 -56.32
C ALA A 307 13.65 13.22 -56.76
N ARG A 308 14.92 13.03 -56.38
CA ARG A 308 16.03 13.88 -56.84
C ARG A 308 16.24 13.78 -58.35
N LYS A 309 16.19 12.58 -58.92
CA LYS A 309 16.29 12.37 -60.38
C LYS A 309 15.13 13.05 -61.11
N TRP A 310 13.90 12.92 -60.59
CA TRP A 310 12.72 13.56 -61.15
C TRP A 310 12.80 15.09 -61.10
N GLN A 311 13.24 15.67 -59.98
CA GLN A 311 13.49 17.12 -59.86
C GLN A 311 14.58 17.59 -60.84
N ALA A 312 15.66 16.82 -61.02
CA ALA A 312 16.70 17.14 -61.99
C ALA A 312 16.20 17.05 -63.44
N GLU A 313 15.30 16.11 -63.74
CA GLU A 313 14.65 15.99 -65.05
C GLU A 313 13.67 17.14 -65.29
N GLU A 314 12.85 17.53 -64.32
CA GLU A 314 12.00 18.72 -64.41
C GLU A 314 12.82 19.99 -64.65
N ALA A 315 13.94 20.16 -63.94
CA ALA A 315 14.84 21.28 -64.14
C ALA A 315 15.44 21.28 -65.57
N ARG A 316 15.75 20.10 -66.12
CA ARG A 316 16.25 19.94 -67.50
C ARG A 316 15.19 20.16 -68.57
N ARG A 317 13.93 19.76 -68.32
CA ARG A 317 12.81 20.00 -69.24
C ARG A 317 12.47 21.49 -69.35
N GLY A 318 13.02 22.33 -68.48
CA GLY A 318 12.79 23.76 -68.44
C GLY A 318 11.38 24.06 -67.94
N LYS A 319 11.18 25.24 -67.36
CA LYS A 319 9.84 25.76 -67.10
C LYS A 319 9.16 26.02 -68.44
N GLY A 320 8.57 24.98 -69.04
CA GLY A 320 7.51 25.17 -70.00
C GLY A 320 6.44 26.04 -69.35
N PRO A 321 5.80 26.96 -70.08
CA PRO A 321 4.73 27.79 -69.54
C PRO A 321 3.71 26.89 -68.86
N SER A 322 3.50 27.10 -67.55
CA SER A 322 2.55 26.31 -66.78
C SER A 322 1.19 26.42 -67.47
N LEU A 323 0.46 25.31 -67.59
CA LEU A 323 -0.91 25.33 -68.11
C LEU A 323 -1.82 26.27 -67.26
N PHE A 324 -1.40 26.58 -66.02
CA PHE A 324 -2.04 27.56 -65.14
C PHE A 324 -1.56 29.01 -65.33
N ASP A 325 -0.45 29.26 -66.03
CA ASP A 325 -0.04 30.64 -66.39
C ASP A 325 -0.95 31.25 -67.47
N TRP A 326 -1.63 30.42 -68.28
CA TRP A 326 -2.67 30.87 -69.22
C TRP A 326 -4.04 31.11 -68.55
N LEU A 327 -4.26 30.54 -67.36
CA LEU A 327 -5.51 30.63 -66.60
C LEU A 327 -5.47 31.64 -65.45
N ARG A 328 -4.35 32.36 -65.24
CA ARG A 328 -4.35 33.48 -64.29
C ARG A 328 -5.08 34.68 -64.91
N PRO A 329 -6.31 35.03 -64.46
CA PRO A 329 -6.90 36.30 -64.82
C PRO A 329 -5.93 37.41 -64.37
N ARG A 330 -5.63 38.35 -65.29
CA ARG A 330 -4.92 39.58 -64.97
C ARG A 330 -5.79 40.36 -63.99
N SER A 331 -5.55 40.20 -62.69
CA SER A 331 -6.28 40.88 -61.62
C SER A 331 -5.80 42.33 -61.49
N THR A 332 -6.25 43.18 -62.40
CA THR A 332 -6.58 44.57 -62.04
C THR A 332 -7.87 44.54 -61.22
N ASP A 333 -7.89 45.29 -60.12
CA ASP A 333 -8.96 45.43 -59.12
C ASP A 333 -8.94 44.45 -57.95
N ARG A 334 -8.12 44.82 -56.96
CA ARG A 334 -8.18 44.36 -55.58
C ARG A 334 -8.97 45.38 -54.77
N PRO A 335 -10.24 45.14 -54.40
CA PRO A 335 -10.88 45.93 -53.36
C PRO A 335 -10.27 45.57 -52.00
N THR A 336 -9.88 46.60 -51.27
CA THR A 336 -9.39 46.57 -49.89
C THR A 336 -10.41 45.85 -48.97
N PRO A 337 -10.06 44.73 -48.32
CA PRO A 337 -10.93 44.20 -47.28
C PRO A 337 -10.85 45.10 -46.04
N ALA A 338 -12.03 45.54 -45.61
CA ALA A 338 -12.26 46.31 -44.40
C ALA A 338 -11.74 45.59 -43.15
N ALA A 339 -11.31 46.39 -42.19
CA ALA A 339 -10.71 46.00 -40.92
C ALA A 339 -11.54 44.93 -40.18
N ALA A 340 -10.89 43.81 -39.84
CA ALA A 340 -11.45 42.82 -38.93
C ALA A 340 -11.31 43.31 -37.47
N PRO A 341 -12.31 43.08 -36.61
CA PRO A 341 -12.30 43.50 -35.22
C PRO A 341 -11.27 42.72 -34.39
N THR A 342 -10.59 43.48 -33.53
CA THR A 342 -9.61 43.03 -32.54
C THR A 342 -10.20 41.96 -31.61
N PRO A 343 -9.57 40.78 -31.46
CA PRO A 343 -9.99 39.80 -30.45
C PRO A 343 -9.69 40.32 -29.04
N PRO A 344 -10.55 40.06 -28.04
CA PRO A 344 -10.32 40.48 -26.67
C PRO A 344 -9.09 39.80 -26.08
N ALA A 345 -8.34 40.58 -25.29
CA ALA A 345 -7.12 40.17 -24.63
C ALA A 345 -7.33 38.91 -23.77
N GLN A 346 -6.59 37.84 -24.09
CA GLN A 346 -6.46 36.68 -23.22
C GLN A 346 -5.61 37.08 -22.00
N GLU A 347 -6.29 37.14 -20.86
CA GLU A 347 -5.74 37.37 -19.54
C GLU A 347 -4.76 36.23 -19.20
N GLN A 348 -3.48 36.56 -19.10
CA GLN A 348 -2.43 35.61 -18.76
C GLN A 348 -2.57 35.18 -17.29
N PRO A 349 -2.58 33.87 -16.98
CA PRO A 349 -2.59 33.40 -15.61
C PRO A 349 -1.29 33.80 -14.90
N GLN A 350 -1.42 34.49 -13.76
CA GLN A 350 -0.30 34.88 -12.91
C GLN A 350 0.46 33.65 -12.38
N PRO A 351 1.81 33.67 -12.38
CA PRO A 351 2.62 32.60 -11.81
C PRO A 351 2.52 32.60 -10.28
N ALA A 352 2.30 31.40 -9.71
CA ALA A 352 2.26 31.18 -8.28
C ALA A 352 3.61 31.50 -7.61
N PRO A 353 3.62 32.12 -6.41
CA PRO A 353 4.85 32.42 -5.68
C PRO A 353 5.52 31.13 -5.17
N ALA A 354 6.84 31.09 -5.28
CA ALA A 354 7.67 29.98 -4.81
C ALA A 354 7.62 29.86 -3.27
N PRO A 355 7.60 28.63 -2.71
CA PRO A 355 7.69 28.42 -1.28
C PRO A 355 9.09 28.79 -0.75
N GLN A 356 9.12 29.52 0.37
CA GLN A 356 10.34 29.83 1.13
C GLN A 356 10.82 28.65 1.96
#